data_AF-A0AAN8G0A4-F1
#
_entry.id   AF-A0AAN8G0A4-F1
#
_cell.length_a   1.000
_cell.length_b   1.000
_cell.length_c   1.000
_cell.angle_alpha   90.00
_cell.angle_beta   90.00
_cell.angle_gamma   90.00
#
_symmetry.space_group_name_H-M   'P 1'
#
loop_
_entity.id
_entity.type
_entity.pdbx_description
1 polymer ?
#
loop_
_entity_poly.entity_id
_entity_poly.type
_entity_poly.pdbx_seq_one_letter_code
_entity_poly.pdbx_strand_id
1 'polypeptide(L)'
;MGRDGMAVRAGTGSEIGRKLSSLGHHAVEDSPTILHFDPDRVVQQECLITTFQNAYFYTRNFEEAQQKLRMFTSNMNRPFIVRYNPYTESIE
;
A
#
# COMPACT_ATOMS: atom_id res chain seq x y z
N MET A 1 18.44 4.18 -13.45
CA MET A 1 17.41 5.04 -12.83
C MET A 1 16.54 4.15 -11.97
N GLY A 2 16.67 4.31 -10.65
CA GLY A 2 16.20 3.38 -9.62
C GLY A 2 14.69 3.21 -9.64
N ARG A 3 14.24 1.95 -9.62
CA ARG A 3 12.85 1.59 -9.33
C ARG A 3 12.74 1.57 -7.82
N ASP A 4 12.43 2.70 -7.21
CA ASP A 4 12.06 2.73 -5.80
C ASP A 4 10.69 2.07 -5.66
N GLY A 5 10.74 0.81 -5.23
CA GLY A 5 9.57 0.00 -4.97
C GLY A 5 8.76 0.62 -3.84
N MET A 6 7.55 1.06 -4.15
CA MET A 6 6.58 1.55 -3.18
C MET A 6 6.19 0.39 -2.26
N ALA A 7 6.79 0.33 -1.06
CA ALA A 7 6.51 -0.69 -0.07
C ALA A 7 5.19 -0.39 0.65
N VAL A 8 4.07 -0.57 -0.05
CA VAL A 8 2.74 -0.55 0.57
C VAL A 8 2.58 -1.85 1.36
N ARG A 9 2.76 -1.77 2.68
CA ARG A 9 2.51 -2.91 3.57
C ARG A 9 0.99 -3.05 3.77
N ALA A 10 0.35 -3.78 2.86
CA ALA A 10 -1.05 -4.16 2.99
C ALA A 10 -1.19 -5.24 4.07
N GLY A 11 -1.85 -4.92 5.18
CA GLY A 11 -2.22 -5.88 6.22
C GLY A 11 -3.67 -5.66 6.64
N THR A 12 -4.27 -6.64 7.30
CA THR A 12 -5.59 -6.43 7.91
C THR A 12 -5.46 -5.48 9.10
N GLY A 13 -6.48 -4.65 9.37
CA GLY A 13 -6.43 -3.65 10.46
C GLY A 13 -5.97 -4.20 11.82
N SER A 14 -6.29 -5.47 12.12
CA SER A 14 -5.89 -6.18 13.35
C SER A 14 -4.39 -6.51 13.41
N GLU A 15 -3.78 -6.83 12.27
CA GLU A 15 -2.35 -7.14 12.17
C GLU A 15 -1.49 -5.89 12.24
N ILE A 16 -1.95 -4.79 11.64
CA ILE A 16 -1.23 -3.51 11.64
C ILE A 16 -1.18 -2.97 13.07
N GLY A 17 -2.30 -2.98 13.79
CA GLY A 17 -2.35 -2.58 15.20
C GLY A 17 -1.44 -3.44 16.10
N ARG A 18 -1.44 -4.77 15.91
CA ARG A 18 -0.54 -5.67 16.64
C ARG A 18 0.93 -5.39 16.38
N LYS A 19 1.30 -5.11 15.13
CA LYS A 19 2.69 -4.87 14.75
C LYS A 19 3.21 -3.53 15.26
N LEU A 20 2.37 -2.49 15.21
CA LEU A 20 2.69 -1.19 15.81
C LEU A 20 2.82 -1.29 17.34
N SER A 21 1.96 -2.10 17.97
CA SER A 21 2.05 -2.39 19.40
C SER A 21 3.32 -3.19 19.76
N SER A 22 3.70 -4.19 18.97
CA SER A 22 4.91 -4.99 19.21
C SER A 22 6.22 -4.22 18.95
N LEU A 23 6.17 -3.15 18.14
CA LEU A 23 7.30 -2.27 17.90
C LEU A 23 7.53 -1.25 19.03
N GLY A 24 6.73 -1.31 20.11
CA GLY A 24 7.05 -0.67 21.38
C GLY A 24 6.46 0.72 21.61
N HIS A 25 5.37 1.09 20.92
CA HIS A 25 4.90 2.46 20.69
C HIS A 25 5.76 3.19 19.65
N HIS A 26 5.17 3.95 18.72
CA HIS A 26 5.85 5.07 18.05
C HIS A 26 6.35 6.00 19.16
N ALA A 27 7.53 5.77 19.72
CA ALA A 27 7.79 6.05 21.13
C ALA A 27 7.64 7.55 21.49
N VAL A 28 6.52 7.86 22.16
CA VAL A 28 6.20 9.03 23.00
C VAL A 28 5.46 10.24 22.40
N GLU A 29 5.46 10.57 21.09
CA GLU A 29 4.76 11.81 20.66
C GLU A 29 4.01 11.77 19.31
N ASP A 30 4.44 10.97 18.34
CA ASP A 30 3.85 11.00 16.98
C ASP A 30 2.95 9.78 16.74
N SER A 31 1.67 9.92 17.10
CA SER A 31 0.67 8.88 16.89
C SER A 31 0.42 8.72 15.39
N PRO A 32 0.79 7.59 14.77
CA PRO A 32 0.67 7.45 13.33
C PRO A 32 -0.80 7.46 12.91
N THR A 33 -1.10 8.15 11.81
CA THR A 33 -2.48 8.22 11.33
C THR A 33 -2.84 6.91 10.62
N ILE A 34 -3.77 6.16 11.21
CA ILE A 34 -4.31 4.94 10.60
C ILE A 34 -5.50 5.32 9.74
N LEU A 35 -5.38 5.08 8.43
CA LEU A 35 -6.39 5.43 7.44
C LEU A 35 -6.88 4.19 6.69
N HIS A 36 -8.09 4.28 6.14
CA HIS A 36 -8.56 3.28 5.18
C HIS A 36 -7.72 3.31 3.90
N PHE A 37 -7.52 2.15 3.30
CA PHE A 37 -6.82 2.03 2.03
C PHE A 37 -7.52 2.82 0.93
N ASP A 38 -6.81 3.84 0.45
CA ASP A 38 -7.21 4.74 -0.61
C ASP A 38 -6.02 4.94 -1.56
N PRO A 39 -6.10 4.47 -2.81
CA PRO A 39 -4.95 4.47 -3.73
C PRO A 39 -4.48 5.89 -4.11
N ASP A 40 -5.37 6.87 -4.17
CA ASP A 40 -5.04 8.27 -4.50
C ASP A 40 -4.28 8.95 -3.37
N ARG A 41 -4.57 8.61 -2.11
CA ARG A 41 -3.82 9.13 -0.95
C ARG A 41 -2.51 8.37 -0.74
N VAL A 42 -2.52 7.05 -0.97
CA VAL A 42 -1.36 6.18 -0.83
C VAL A 42 -0.23 6.63 -1.77
N VAL A 43 -0.54 6.95 -3.03
CA VAL A 43 0.47 7.39 -4.02
C VAL A 43 1.09 8.75 -3.71
N GLN A 44 0.39 9.60 -2.96
CA GLN A 44 0.88 10.92 -2.54
C GLN A 44 1.71 10.87 -1.25
N GLN A 45 1.64 9.77 -0.50
CA GLN A 45 2.32 9.65 0.78
C GLN A 45 3.83 9.47 0.59
N GLU A 46 4.62 10.29 1.29
CA GLU A 46 6.07 10.15 1.30
C GLU A 46 6.50 8.83 1.96
N CYS A 47 7.36 8.10 1.25
CA CYS A 47 7.93 6.84 1.73
C CYS A 47 9.20 7.12 2.53
N LEU A 48 9.13 7.01 3.85
CA LEU A 48 10.27 7.25 4.73
C LEU A 48 11.07 5.95 4.90
N ILE A 49 12.33 5.91 4.49
CA ILE A 49 13.16 4.68 4.55
C ILE A 49 13.91 4.51 5.88
N THR A 50 14.30 5.62 6.53
CA THR A 50 15.15 5.63 7.73
C THR A 50 14.37 5.83 9.02
N THR A 51 13.11 6.26 8.92
CA THR A 51 12.23 6.59 10.06
C THR A 51 10.89 5.86 9.95
N PHE A 52 10.07 5.95 10.99
CA PHE A 52 8.72 5.38 10.98
C PHE A 52 7.82 6.08 9.95
N GLN A 53 6.85 5.34 9.39
CA GLN A 53 5.89 5.92 8.46
C GLN A 53 4.90 6.82 9.19
N ASN A 54 4.57 7.97 8.60
CA ASN A 54 3.61 8.92 9.18
C ASN A 54 2.15 8.44 9.08
N ALA A 55 1.85 7.61 8.07
CA ALA A 55 0.51 7.07 7.83
C ALA A 55 0.56 5.57 7.53
N TYR A 56 -0.41 4.83 8.06
CA TYR A 56 -0.61 3.41 7.74
C TYR A 56 -2.00 3.22 7.15
N PHE A 57 -2.06 2.44 6.07
CA PHE A 57 -3.29 2.17 5.36
C PHE A 57 -3.74 0.74 5.62
N TYR A 58 -5.01 0.57 5.98
CA TYR A 58 -5.59 -0.76 6.21
C TYR A 58 -6.79 -1.04 5.32
N THR A 59 -6.97 -2.31 4.99
CA THR A 59 -8.19 -2.84 4.39
C THR A 59 -8.69 -4.00 5.24
N ARG A 60 -10.00 -4.24 5.23
CA ARG A 60 -10.58 -5.44 5.85
C ARG A 60 -10.55 -6.63 4.91
N ASN A 61 -10.53 -6.36 3.60
CA ASN A 61 -10.65 -7.36 2.54
C ASN A 61 -9.59 -7.12 1.46
N PHE A 62 -8.89 -8.19 1.06
CA PHE A 62 -7.95 -8.12 -0.06
C PHE A 62 -8.66 -7.85 -1.40
N GLU A 63 -9.87 -8.38 -1.57
CA GLU A 63 -10.69 -8.15 -2.76
C GLU A 63 -11.02 -6.65 -2.95
N GLU A 64 -11.42 -5.96 -1.87
CA GLU A 64 -11.70 -4.52 -1.91
C GLU A 64 -10.45 -3.72 -2.32
N ALA A 65 -9.28 -4.08 -1.78
CA ALA A 65 -8.03 -3.44 -2.13
C ALA A 65 -7.64 -3.68 -3.59
N GLN A 66 -7.82 -4.90 -4.09
CA GLN A 66 -7.57 -5.24 -5.49
C GLN A 66 -8.52 -4.50 -6.43
N GLN A 67 -9.79 -4.37 -6.07
CA GLN A 67 -10.78 -3.63 -6.84
C GLN A 67 -10.43 -2.14 -6.90
N LYS A 68 -10.10 -1.52 -5.76
CA LYS A 68 -9.65 -0.12 -5.68
C LYS A 68 -8.39 0.13 -6.51
N LEU A 69 -7.41 -0.78 -6.44
CA LEU A 69 -6.21 -0.71 -7.28
C LEU A 69 -6.55 -0.80 -8.78
N ARG A 70 -7.44 -1.71 -9.18
CA ARG A 70 -7.85 -1.83 -10.59
C ARG A 70 -8.58 -0.58 -11.09
N MET A 71 -9.44 0.03 -10.28
CA MET A 71 -10.08 1.29 -10.64
C MET A 71 -9.05 2.42 -10.80
N PHE A 72 -8.13 2.53 -9.84
CA PHE A 72 -7.06 3.51 -9.87
C PHE A 72 -6.14 3.33 -11.09
N THR A 73 -5.74 2.09 -11.42
CA THR A 73 -4.93 1.83 -12.61
C THR A 73 -5.66 2.09 -13.91
N SER A 74 -6.98 1.93 -13.94
CA SER A 74 -7.80 2.24 -15.12
C SER A 74 -7.87 3.75 -15.40
N ASN A 75 -7.78 4.58 -14.36
CA ASN A 75 -7.75 6.04 -14.51
C ASN A 75 -6.35 6.59 -14.87
N MET A 76 -5.30 5.76 -14.78
CA MET A 76 -3.96 6.17 -15.20
C MET A 76 -3.82 6.16 -16.72
N ASN A 77 -3.32 7.26 -17.28
CA ASN A 77 -3.06 7.37 -18.71
C ASN A 77 -1.90 6.46 -19.12
N ARG A 78 -2.20 5.22 -19.50
CA ARG A 78 -1.24 4.21 -19.96
C ARG A 78 -1.61 3.76 -21.38
N PRO A 79 -0.65 3.71 -22.32
CA PRO A 79 -0.94 3.40 -23.72
C PRO A 79 -1.34 1.94 -23.99
N PHE A 80 -1.13 1.04 -23.02
CA PHE A 80 -1.51 -0.37 -23.11
C PHE A 80 -1.89 -0.93 -21.74
N ILE A 81 -2.76 -1.94 -21.75
CA ILE A 81 -3.14 -2.72 -20.57
C ILE A 81 -2.27 -3.98 -20.53
N VAL A 82 -1.91 -4.39 -19.33
CA VAL A 82 -0.98 -5.49 -19.10
C VAL A 82 -1.73 -6.62 -18.39
N ARG A 83 -1.63 -7.84 -18.91
CA ARG A 83 -2.23 -9.05 -18.35
C ARG A 83 -1.17 -10.12 -18.16
N TYR A 84 -1.08 -10.66 -16.94
CA TYR A 84 -0.19 -11.77 -16.66
C TYR A 84 -0.78 -13.08 -17.19
N ASN A 85 -0.01 -13.83 -17.99
CA ASN A 85 -0.34 -15.17 -18.42
C ASN A 85 0.40 -16.19 -17.53
N PRO A 86 -0.30 -16.92 -16.64
CA PRO A 86 0.34 -17.84 -15.70
C PRO A 86 0.89 -19.10 -16.36
N TYR A 87 0.46 -19.44 -17.58
CA TYR A 87 0.90 -20.65 -18.28
C TYR A 87 2.23 -20.45 -19.01
N THR A 88 2.52 -19.23 -19.43
CA THR A 88 3.75 -18.87 -20.16
C THR A 88 4.67 -17.97 -19.34
N GLU A 89 4.29 -17.68 -18.08
CA GLU A 89 4.98 -16.74 -17.17
C GLU A 89 5.29 -15.39 -17.84
N SER A 90 4.46 -15.01 -18.81
CA SER A 90 4.70 -13.89 -19.70
C SER A 90 3.63 -12.81 -19.55
N ILE A 91 3.96 -11.62 -20.03
CA ILE A 91 3.11 -10.44 -19.99
C ILE A 91 2.49 -10.24 -21.38
N GLU A 92 1.17 -10.15 -21.43
CA GLU A 92 0.37 -9.86 -22.64
C GLU A 92 -0.33 -8.50 -22.56
#